data_AF-A0A2E7MU87-F1
#
_entry.id   AF-A0A2E7MU87-F1
#
_cell.length_a   1.000
_cell.length_b   1.000
_cell.length_c   1.000
_cell.angle_alpha   90.00
_cell.angle_beta   90.00
_cell.angle_gamma   90.00
#
_symmetry.space_group_name_H-M   'P 1'
#
loop_
_entity.id
_entity.type
_entity.pdbx_description
1 polymer ?
#
loop_
_entity_poly.entity_id
_entity_poly.type
_entity_poly.pdbx_seq_one_letter_code
_entity_poly.pdbx_strand_id
1 'polypeptide(L)'
;MTHDASLAEDKLAVAETIYHYALGIDTKDFDLYRSIFADEVEIDFSSYEGSSVVEPSLLAGDQWVRRVQPLFVGLAATQHTMTNPLAVIDGDSATCRM
;
A
#
# COMPACT_ATOMS: atom_id res chain seq x y z
N MET A 1 13.97 15.65 -24.37
CA MET A 1 14.37 14.23 -24.21
C MET A 1 14.48 13.81 -22.74
N THR A 2 13.73 14.45 -21.82
CA THR A 2 13.80 14.20 -20.36
C THR A 2 12.52 13.59 -19.78
N HIS A 3 11.51 13.29 -20.60
CA HIS A 3 10.20 12.84 -20.13
C HIS A 3 10.03 11.31 -20.04
N ASP A 4 10.79 10.52 -20.81
CA ASP A 4 10.64 9.06 -20.80
C ASP A 4 11.40 8.38 -19.64
N ALA A 5 12.57 8.92 -19.27
CA ALA A 5 13.33 8.42 -18.13
C ALA A 5 12.55 8.64 -16.81
N SER A 6 11.93 9.82 -16.65
CA SER A 6 11.10 10.11 -15.49
C SER A 6 9.87 9.20 -15.44
N LEU A 7 9.20 8.93 -16.56
CA LEU A 7 8.02 8.05 -16.57
C LEU A 7 8.34 6.61 -16.15
N ALA A 8 9.49 6.07 -16.59
CA ALA A 8 9.91 4.73 -16.19
C ALA A 8 10.29 4.68 -14.70
N GLU A 9 10.99 5.71 -14.22
CA GLU A 9 11.33 5.88 -12.80
C GLU A 9 10.07 6.00 -11.93
N ASP A 10 9.08 6.78 -12.34
CA ASP A 10 7.81 6.94 -11.62
C ASP A 10 7.05 5.62 -11.53
N LYS A 11 6.97 4.86 -12.63
CA LYS A 11 6.35 3.53 -12.63
C LYS A 11 7.07 2.55 -11.70
N LEU A 12 8.40 2.61 -11.65
CA LEU A 12 9.19 1.79 -10.74
C LEU A 12 8.94 2.20 -9.29
N ALA A 13 8.94 3.49 -8.98
CA ALA A 13 8.70 4.01 -7.63
C ALA A 13 7.30 3.63 -7.12
N VAL A 14 6.28 3.69 -7.97
CA VAL A 14 4.92 3.23 -7.65
C VAL A 14 4.89 1.73 -7.34
N ALA A 15 5.55 0.90 -8.15
CA ALA A 15 5.64 -0.54 -7.88
C ALA A 15 6.39 -0.83 -6.58
N GLU A 16 7.51 -0.15 -6.33
CA GLU A 16 8.30 -0.28 -5.09
C GLU A 16 7.49 0.11 -3.86
N THR A 17 6.63 1.12 -3.94
CA THR A 17 5.72 1.50 -2.85
C THR A 17 4.81 0.32 -2.44
N ILE A 18 4.28 -0.42 -3.42
CA ILE A 18 3.44 -1.60 -3.18
C ILE A 18 4.26 -2.79 -2.68
N TYR A 19 5.51 -2.94 -3.11
CA TYR A 19 6.39 -3.96 -2.55
C TYR A 19 6.78 -3.66 -1.11
N HIS A 20 6.98 -2.39 -0.74
CA HIS A 20 7.16 -1.97 0.64
C HIS A 20 5.90 -2.17 1.49
N TYR A 21 4.70 -2.05 0.91
CA TYR A 21 3.46 -2.44 1.59
C TYR A 21 3.53 -3.91 2.04
N ALA A 22 3.82 -4.82 1.10
CA ALA A 22 3.92 -6.25 1.38
C ALA A 22 5.05 -6.55 2.38
N LEU A 23 6.24 -6.00 2.13
CA LEU A 23 7.40 -6.20 2.99
C LEU A 23 7.14 -5.73 4.42
N GLY A 24 6.64 -4.51 4.59
CA GLY A 24 6.39 -3.92 5.90
C GLY A 24 5.37 -4.72 6.72
N ILE A 25 4.25 -5.10 6.10
CA ILE A 25 3.21 -5.82 6.84
C ILE A 25 3.60 -7.28 7.14
N ASP A 26 4.27 -7.97 6.21
CA ASP A 26 4.65 -9.38 6.37
C ASP A 26 5.80 -9.58 7.36
N THR A 27 6.74 -8.63 7.39
CA THR A 27 7.86 -8.64 8.35
C THR A 27 7.51 -7.98 9.68
N LYS A 28 6.33 -7.37 9.80
CA LYS A 28 5.88 -6.59 10.96
C LYS A 28 6.77 -5.36 11.23
N ASP A 29 7.42 -4.83 10.19
CA ASP A 29 8.10 -3.54 10.20
C ASP A 29 7.06 -2.43 9.99
N PHE A 30 6.43 -2.02 11.08
CA PHE A 30 5.34 -1.03 11.05
C PHE A 30 5.83 0.40 10.79
N ASP A 31 7.12 0.68 10.98
CA ASP A 31 7.72 1.97 10.64
C ASP A 31 7.88 2.10 9.12
N LEU A 32 8.39 1.05 8.45
CA LEU A 32 8.39 0.95 6.99
C LEU A 32 6.96 0.97 6.43
N TYR A 33 6.06 0.19 7.03
CA TYR A 33 4.67 0.15 6.60
C TYR A 33 3.99 1.52 6.76
N ARG A 34 4.32 2.31 7.79
CA ARG A 34 3.79 3.67 7.94
C ARG A 34 4.36 4.62 6.88
N SER A 35 5.64 4.50 6.52
CA SER A 35 6.31 5.48 5.65
C SER A 35 5.78 5.52 4.22
N ILE A 36 5.07 4.49 3.76
CA ILE A 36 4.49 4.43 2.41
C ILE A 36 3.14 5.13 2.28
N PHE A 37 2.49 5.45 3.40
CA PHE A 37 1.17 6.09 3.41
C PHE A 37 1.28 7.60 3.49
N ALA A 38 0.41 8.30 2.77
CA ALA A 38 0.16 9.72 2.99
C ALA A 38 -0.42 9.99 4.39
N ASP A 39 -0.49 11.26 4.78
CA ASP A 39 -1.06 11.65 6.06
C ASP A 39 -2.53 11.25 6.19
N GLU A 40 -3.28 11.35 5.09
CA GLU A 40 -4.65 10.86 4.96
C GLU A 40 -4.69 9.73 3.91
N VAL A 41 -5.37 8.64 4.26
CA VAL A 41 -5.50 7.44 3.43
C VAL A 41 -6.96 7.00 3.36
N GLU A 42 -7.43 6.74 2.14
CA GLU A 42 -8.69 6.07 1.92
C GLU A 42 -8.45 4.56 1.83
N ILE A 43 -9.14 3.81 2.70
CA ILE A 43 -9.02 2.35 2.79
C ILE A 43 -10.36 1.74 2.44
N ASP A 44 -10.39 0.93 1.39
CA ASP A 44 -11.55 0.17 0.94
C ASP A 44 -11.24 -1.33 0.92
N PHE A 45 -11.83 -2.05 1.86
CA PHE A 45 -11.86 -3.51 1.91
C PHE A 45 -13.31 -4.04 1.87
N SER A 46 -14.25 -3.28 1.31
CA SER A 46 -15.68 -3.64 1.23
C SER A 46 -15.92 -4.96 0.46
N SER A 47 -15.02 -5.31 -0.46
CA SER A 47 -15.06 -6.59 -1.20
C SER A 47 -14.46 -7.78 -0.46
N TYR A 48 -13.76 -7.55 0.66
CA TYR A 48 -13.17 -8.61 1.46
C TYR A 48 -14.16 -9.11 2.51
N GLU A 49 -14.73 -10.29 2.26
CA GLU A 49 -15.60 -10.96 3.24
C GLU A 49 -14.85 -11.22 4.56
N GLY A 50 -15.38 -10.70 5.67
CA GLY A 50 -14.75 -10.77 6.99
C GLY A 50 -13.81 -9.61 7.31
N SER A 51 -13.75 -8.58 6.46
CA SER A 51 -13.00 -7.35 6.72
C SER A 51 -13.47 -6.64 7.99
N SER A 52 -12.51 -6.09 8.74
CA SER A 52 -12.78 -5.13 9.82
C SER A 52 -13.12 -3.72 9.30
N VAL A 53 -12.96 -3.50 7.99
CA VAL A 53 -13.31 -2.29 7.25
C VAL A 53 -14.36 -2.68 6.22
N VAL A 54 -15.63 -2.66 6.65
CA VAL A 54 -16.79 -3.10 5.84
C VAL A 54 -17.27 -2.05 4.83
N GLU A 55 -16.82 -0.80 4.97
CA GLU A 55 -17.10 0.31 4.07
C GLU A 55 -15.83 1.14 3.87
N PRO A 56 -15.66 1.84 2.74
CA PRO A 56 -14.55 2.76 2.52
C PRO A 56 -14.41 3.77 3.67
N SER A 57 -13.19 3.99 4.13
CA SER A 57 -12.93 4.92 5.24
C SER A 57 -11.70 5.78 4.97
N LEU A 58 -11.87 7.10 5.11
CA LEU A 58 -10.76 8.06 5.16
C LEU A 58 -10.20 8.11 6.58
N LEU A 59 -8.92 7.82 6.74
CA LEU A 59 -8.23 7.71 8.02
C LEU A 59 -6.91 8.47 7.98
N ALA A 60 -6.40 8.87 9.15
CA ALA A 60 -4.98 9.23 9.24
C ALA A 60 -4.10 7.99 8.99
N GLY A 61 -2.94 8.15 8.35
CA GLY A 61 -2.00 7.04 8.11
C GLY A 61 -1.63 6.29 9.40
N ASP A 62 -1.37 7.03 10.49
CA ASP A 62 -1.11 6.44 11.82
C ASP A 62 -2.28 5.62 12.36
N GLN A 63 -3.51 6.08 12.11
CA GLN A 63 -4.71 5.39 12.55
C GLN A 63 -4.88 4.09 11.79
N TRP A 64 -4.57 4.08 10.48
CA TRP A 64 -4.58 2.86 9.68
C TRP A 64 -3.56 1.84 10.17
N VAL A 65 -2.31 2.25 10.40
CA VAL A 65 -1.25 1.35 10.90
C VAL A 65 -1.63 0.73 12.26
N ARG A 66 -2.13 1.55 13.20
CA ARG A 66 -2.61 1.04 14.51
C ARG A 66 -3.78 0.08 14.39
N ARG A 67 -4.65 0.26 13.39
CA ARG A 67 -5.82 -0.60 13.15
C ARG A 67 -5.41 -1.98 12.62
N VAL A 68 -4.45 -2.03 11.70
CA VAL A 68 -4.05 -3.29 11.04
C VAL A 68 -3.06 -4.12 11.88
N GLN A 69 -2.23 -3.46 12.68
CA GLN A 69 -1.17 -4.09 13.47
C GLN A 69 -1.63 -5.27 14.35
N PRO A 70 -2.74 -5.22 15.13
CA PRO A 70 -3.16 -6.33 15.98
C PRO A 70 -3.43 -7.63 15.23
N LEU A 71 -4.00 -7.55 14.02
CA LEU A 71 -4.25 -8.72 13.17
C LEU A 71 -2.93 -9.41 12.81
N PHE A 72 -1.98 -8.66 12.26
CA PHE A 72 -0.73 -9.24 11.76
C PHE A 72 0.22 -9.68 12.87
N VAL A 73 0.23 -8.99 14.02
CA VAL A 73 0.96 -9.47 15.21
C VAL A 73 0.39 -10.80 15.71
N GLY A 74 -0.92 -11.03 15.58
CA GLY A 74 -1.57 -12.29 15.96
C GLY A 74 -1.29 -13.46 15.02
N LEU A 75 -0.77 -13.21 13.81
CA LEU A 75 -0.43 -14.24 12.84
C LEU A 75 1.05 -14.64 12.95
N ALA A 76 1.32 -15.95 12.92
CA ALA A 76 2.68 -16.47 13.00
C ALA A 76 3.57 -15.91 11.86
N ALA A 77 3.05 -15.92 10.63
CA ALA A 77 3.67 -15.32 9.46
C ALA A 77 2.59 -15.03 8.41
N THR A 78 2.87 -14.08 7.52
CA THR A 78 2.07 -13.78 6.32
C THR A 78 2.98 -13.59 5.12
N GLN A 79 2.41 -13.67 3.93
CA GLN A 79 3.10 -13.35 2.69
C GLN A 79 2.08 -12.79 1.68
N HIS A 80 2.28 -11.55 1.27
CA HIS A 80 1.55 -10.89 0.19
C HIS A 80 2.35 -11.04 -1.11
N THR A 81 1.91 -11.94 -1.98
CA THR A 81 2.49 -12.08 -3.31
C THR A 81 1.89 -11.03 -4.24
N MET A 82 2.59 -9.92 -4.43
CA MET A 82 2.18 -8.82 -5.30
C MET A 82 2.90 -8.94 -6.65
N THR A 83 2.18 -9.20 -7.74
CA THR A 83 2.76 -9.44 -9.07
C THR A 83 2.22 -8.48 -10.12
N ASN A 84 2.88 -8.41 -11.28
CA ASN A 84 2.35 -7.74 -12.48
C ASN A 84 1.90 -6.28 -12.28
N PRO A 85 2.74 -5.38 -11.72
CA PRO A 85 2.37 -3.98 -11.51
C PRO A 85 2.02 -3.30 -12.83
N LEU A 86 0.80 -2.77 -12.92
CA LEU A 86 0.30 -1.98 -14.04
C LEU A 86 0.06 -0.55 -13.56
N ALA A 87 1.13 0.24 -13.52
CA ALA A 87 1.09 1.65 -13.14
C ALA A 87 0.73 2.57 -14.32
N VAL A 88 -0.24 3.46 -14.10
CA VAL A 88 -0.63 4.56 -15.00
C VAL A 88 -0.30 5.87 -14.29
N ILE A 89 0.55 6.69 -14.90
CA ILE A 89 1.00 7.98 -14.36
C ILE A 89 0.21 9.11 -15.04
N ASP A 90 -0.33 10.02 -14.23
CA ASP A 90 -1.04 11.23 -14.66
C ASP A 90 -0.55 12.43 -13.84
N GLY A 91 0.46 13.13 -14.38
CA GLY A 91 1.12 14.25 -13.71
C GLY A 91 1.77 13.82 -12.41
N ASP A 92 1.29 14.37 -11.29
CA ASP A 92 1.74 14.08 -9.92
C ASP A 92 0.89 13.01 -9.22
N SER A 93 0.10 12.26 -10.00
CA SER A 93 -0.76 11.20 -9.50
C SER A 93 -0.51 9.90 -10.26
N ALA A 94 -0.74 8.77 -9.60
CA ALA A 94 -0.63 7.47 -10.22
C ALA A 94 -1.72 6.54 -9.69
N THR A 95 -2.13 5.62 -10.54
CA THR A 95 -2.90 4.44 -10.13
C THR A 95 -2.11 3.21 -10.50
N CYS A 96 -2.18 2.17 -9.67
CA CYS A 96 -1.53 0.91 -9.96
C CYS A 96 -2.44 -0.25 -9.61
N ARG A 97 -2.56 -1.19 -10.54
CA ARG A 97 -3.20 -2.47 -10.32
C ARG A 97 -2.14 -3.56 -10.26
N MET A 98 -2.27 -4.44 -9.28
CA MET A 98 -1.52 -5.69 -9.16
C MET A 98 -2.40 -6.87 -9.58
#